data_AF-A0A847DA38-F1
#
_entry.id   AF-A0A847DA38-F1
#
_cell.length_a   1.000
_cell.length_b   1.000
_cell.length_c   1.000
_cell.angle_alpha   90.00
_cell.angle_beta   90.00
_cell.angle_gamma   90.00
#
_symmetry.space_group_name_H-M   'P 1'
#
loop_
_entity.id
_entity.type
_entity.pdbx_description
1 polymer ?
#
loop_
_entity_poly.entity_id
_entity_poly.type
_entity_poly.pdbx_seq_one_letter_code
_entity_poly.pdbx_strand_id
1 'polypeptide(L)'
;MIPKYYGDVITNLGTGSLFELILDHNGAVSKNLGYYINSNELIETYYNILSNSLFFLKDYLLKHQILTTTLACRNILCQRNKSGICRLFIVDNIGNTDYIPICDYVRCLAKNKILQR
;
A
#
# COMPACT_ATOMS: atom_id res chain seq x y z
N MET A 1 -6.60 -1.70 -2.34
CA MET A 1 -7.32 -2.93 -2.00
C MET A 1 -7.00 -3.32 -0.57
N ILE A 2 -7.79 -4.23 0.02
CA ILE A 2 -7.54 -4.82 1.33
C ILE A 2 -7.30 -6.33 1.12
N PRO A 3 -6.26 -6.93 1.74
CA PRO A 3 -6.06 -8.38 1.74
C PRO A 3 -7.26 -9.12 2.32
N LYS A 4 -7.55 -10.31 1.82
CA LYS A 4 -8.61 -11.12 2.39
C LYS A 4 -8.29 -11.50 3.84
N TYR A 5 -9.25 -11.29 4.73
CA TYR A 5 -9.21 -11.81 6.10
C TYR A 5 -9.88 -13.19 6.13
N TYR A 6 -9.21 -14.16 6.73
CA TYR A 6 -9.66 -15.55 6.81
C TYR A 6 -10.22 -15.94 8.17
N GLY A 7 -10.27 -15.02 9.13
CA GLY A 7 -10.70 -15.27 10.50
C GLY A 7 -9.54 -15.33 11.49
N ASP A 8 -9.89 -15.51 12.75
CA ASP A 8 -8.93 -15.68 13.82
C ASP A 8 -8.60 -17.16 14.04
N VAL A 9 -7.37 -17.43 14.44
CA VAL A 9 -6.84 -18.75 14.74
C VAL A 9 -6.20 -18.75 16.13
N ILE A 10 -6.34 -19.85 16.87
CA ILE A 10 -5.64 -20.02 18.14
C ILE A 10 -4.19 -20.42 17.83
N THR A 11 -3.25 -19.66 18.38
CA THR A 11 -1.81 -19.95 18.32
C THR A 11 -1.29 -20.34 19.70
N ASN A 12 -0.03 -20.78 19.76
CA ASN A 12 0.65 -21.07 21.03
C ASN A 12 0.91 -19.81 21.90
N LEU A 13 0.70 -18.60 21.37
CA LEU A 13 0.87 -17.33 22.07
C LEU A 13 -0.46 -16.55 22.24
N GLY A 14 -1.60 -17.18 21.94
CA GLY A 14 -2.92 -16.55 21.98
C GLY A 14 -3.59 -16.46 20.61
N THR A 15 -4.66 -15.68 20.51
CA THR A 15 -5.41 -15.51 19.25
C THR A 15 -4.61 -14.68 18.24
N GLY A 16 -4.48 -15.19 17.02
CA GLY A 16 -3.88 -14.47 15.89
C GLY A 16 -4.88 -14.32 14.75
N SER A 17 -4.82 -13.21 14.02
CA SER A 17 -5.67 -12.96 12.86
C SER A 17 -4.99 -13.41 11.57
N LEU A 18 -5.68 -14.22 10.76
CA LEU A 18 -5.16 -14.78 9.52
C LEU A 18 -5.53 -13.92 8.31
N PHE A 19 -4.53 -13.49 7.54
CA PHE A 19 -4.70 -12.66 6.36
C PHE A 19 -4.05 -13.27 5.12
N GLU A 20 -4.52 -12.86 3.96
CA GLU A 20 -3.91 -13.15 2.66
C GLU A 20 -2.50 -12.58 2.56
N LEU A 21 -1.56 -13.44 2.15
CA LEU A 21 -0.20 -13.03 1.83
C LEU A 21 -0.13 -12.51 0.40
N ILE A 22 0.26 -11.25 0.22
CA ILE A 22 0.38 -10.64 -1.09
C ILE A 22 1.73 -10.99 -1.72
N LEU A 23 1.67 -11.74 -2.82
CA LEU A 23 2.82 -12.19 -3.59
C LEU A 23 2.87 -11.52 -4.96
N ASP A 24 4.09 -11.29 -5.44
CA ASP A 24 4.37 -10.91 -6.82
C ASP A 24 4.19 -12.12 -7.76
N HIS A 25 4.14 -11.88 -9.08
CA HIS A 25 3.98 -12.94 -10.08
C HIS A 25 5.06 -14.04 -10.06
N ASN A 26 6.21 -13.78 -9.44
CA ASN A 26 7.31 -14.72 -9.30
C ASN A 26 7.27 -15.49 -7.95
N GLY A 27 6.21 -15.32 -7.17
CA GLY A 27 6.05 -15.94 -5.85
C GLY A 27 6.81 -15.25 -4.72
N ALA A 28 7.54 -14.16 -4.98
CA ALA A 28 8.19 -13.38 -3.93
C ALA A 28 7.16 -12.53 -3.15
N VAL A 29 7.41 -12.30 -1.87
CA VAL A 29 6.59 -11.39 -1.06
C VAL A 29 6.69 -9.98 -1.61
N SER A 30 5.52 -9.37 -1.89
CA SER A 30 5.45 -8.02 -2.45
C SER A 30 6.07 -6.99 -1.51
N LYS A 31 6.81 -6.04 -2.09
CA LYS A 31 7.48 -4.98 -1.32
C LYS A 31 6.50 -3.86 -0.96
N ASN A 32 6.72 -3.20 0.16
CA ASN A 32 5.93 -2.04 0.55
C ASN A 32 6.27 -0.79 -0.28
N LEU A 33 5.38 0.21 -0.27
CA LEU A 33 5.57 1.46 -1.00
C LEU A 33 6.85 2.19 -0.57
N GLY A 34 7.20 2.10 0.73
CA GLY A 34 8.45 2.62 1.29
C GLY A 34 9.70 2.14 0.54
N TYR A 35 9.75 0.87 0.17
CA TYR A 35 10.86 0.31 -0.61
C TYR A 35 11.10 1.05 -1.93
N TYR A 36 10.02 1.41 -2.64
CA TYR A 36 10.12 2.11 -3.92
C TYR A 36 10.43 3.59 -3.75
N ILE A 37 9.86 4.23 -2.72
CA ILE A 37 10.03 5.68 -2.52
C ILE A 37 11.35 6.08 -1.84
N ASN A 38 12.08 5.13 -1.26
CA ASN A 38 13.34 5.39 -0.58
C ASN A 38 14.56 5.31 -1.51
N SER A 39 14.39 4.95 -2.78
CA SER A 39 15.44 4.96 -3.80
C SER A 39 15.06 5.90 -4.94
N ASN A 40 15.96 6.83 -5.28
CA ASN A 40 15.75 7.76 -6.39
C ASN A 40 15.56 7.03 -7.72
N GLU A 41 16.38 6.01 -7.99
CA GLU A 41 16.29 5.20 -9.21
C GLU A 41 14.94 4.48 -9.31
N LEU A 42 14.47 3.90 -8.19
CA LEU A 42 13.17 3.22 -8.17
C LEU A 42 12.01 4.22 -8.30
N ILE A 43 12.09 5.39 -7.66
CA ILE A 43 11.07 6.44 -7.84
C ILE A 43 10.99 6.83 -9.30
N GLU A 44 12.10 7.18 -9.94
CA GLU A 44 12.10 7.63 -11.34
C GLU A 44 11.53 6.57 -12.27
N THR A 45 11.93 5.31 -12.06
CA THR A 45 11.47 4.18 -12.86
C THR A 45 9.95 3.92 -12.70
N TYR A 46 9.42 4.02 -11.47
CA TYR A 46 8.06 3.58 -11.16
C TYR A 46 7.07 4.72 -10.90
N TYR A 47 7.48 5.98 -10.98
CA TYR A 47 6.69 7.16 -10.57
C TYR A 47 5.28 7.17 -11.17
N ASN A 48 5.18 7.04 -12.50
CA ASN A 48 3.90 7.13 -13.20
C ASN A 48 2.95 5.99 -12.78
N ILE A 49 3.49 4.77 -12.67
CA ILE A 49 2.71 3.58 -12.30
C ILE A 49 2.28 3.67 -10.83
N LEU A 50 3.16 4.11 -9.94
CA LEU A 50 2.85 4.32 -8.53
C LEU A 50 1.78 5.39 -8.33
N SER A 51 1.89 6.52 -9.04
CA SER A 51 0.91 7.60 -9.00
C SER A 51 -0.48 7.12 -9.45
N ASN A 52 -0.55 6.44 -10.59
CA ASN A 52 -1.79 5.87 -11.10
C ASN A 52 -2.37 4.82 -10.14
N SER A 53 -1.53 3.95 -9.59
CA SER A 53 -1.97 2.90 -8.66
C SER A 53 -2.49 3.48 -7.34
N LEU A 54 -1.90 4.58 -6.86
CA LEU A 54 -2.39 5.32 -5.69
C LEU A 54 -3.73 5.99 -5.97
N PHE A 55 -3.95 6.49 -7.20
CA PHE A 55 -5.25 7.02 -7.60
C PHE A 55 -6.33 5.93 -7.59
N PHE A 56 -6.04 4.74 -8.15
CA PHE A 56 -6.96 3.60 -8.07
C PHE A 56 -7.20 3.12 -6.64
N LEU A 57 -6.16 3.15 -5.79
CA LEU A 57 -6.30 2.83 -4.37
C LEU A 57 -7.25 3.80 -3.68
N LYS A 58 -7.11 5.11 -3.94
CA LYS A 58 -8.02 6.15 -3.42
C LYS A 58 -9.46 5.91 -3.85
N ASP A 59 -9.68 5.69 -5.15
CA ASP A 59 -11.02 5.46 -5.69
C ASP A 59 -11.68 4.23 -5.04
N TYR A 60 -10.91 3.14 -4.89
CA TYR A 60 -11.36 1.94 -4.19
C TYR A 60 -11.77 2.24 -2.74
N LEU A 61 -10.95 2.95 -1.97
CA LEU A 61 -11.26 3.28 -0.57
C LEU A 61 -12.53 4.14 -0.45
N LEU A 62 -12.67 5.16 -1.32
CA LEU A 62 -13.84 6.04 -1.34
C LEU A 62 -15.11 5.28 -1.71
N LYS A 63 -15.05 4.45 -2.76
CA LYS A 63 -16.16 3.64 -3.22
C LYS A 63 -16.69 2.71 -2.13
N HIS A 64 -15.79 2.16 -1.30
CA HIS A 64 -16.13 1.23 -0.23
C HIS A 64 -16.28 1.89 1.15
N GLN A 65 -16.22 3.23 1.22
CA GLN A 65 -16.31 4.01 2.47
C GLN A 65 -15.33 3.53 3.55
N ILE A 66 -14.15 3.07 3.12
CA ILE A 66 -13.10 2.59 4.04
C ILE A 66 -12.34 3.80 4.57
N LEU A 67 -12.54 4.10 5.85
CA LEU A 67 -11.85 5.19 6.55
C LEU A 67 -10.56 4.67 7.19
N THR A 68 -9.46 5.39 6.99
CA THR A 68 -8.15 5.09 7.58
C THR A 68 -7.51 6.39 8.05
N THR A 69 -7.22 6.48 9.36
CA THR A 69 -6.63 7.66 10.02
C THR A 69 -5.27 8.06 9.43
N THR A 70 -4.42 7.06 9.16
CA THR A 70 -3.09 7.26 8.57
C THR A 70 -2.70 6.03 7.77
N LEU A 71 -2.73 6.16 6.45
CA LEU A 71 -1.98 5.24 5.59
C LEU A 71 -0.51 5.51 5.87
N ALA A 72 0.30 4.46 6.08
CA ALA A 72 1.75 4.56 6.18
C ALA A 72 2.36 3.91 4.91
N CYS A 73 3.41 4.47 4.30
CA CYS A 73 4.10 3.82 3.16
C CYS A 73 4.50 2.36 3.45
N ARG A 74 4.85 2.05 4.69
CA ARG A 74 5.17 0.69 5.15
C ARG A 74 3.95 -0.25 5.19
N ASN A 75 2.74 0.28 5.29
CA ASN A 75 1.47 -0.46 5.39
C ASN A 75 0.77 -0.59 4.03
N ILE A 76 1.40 -0.11 2.94
CA ILE A 76 0.92 -0.26 1.57
C ILE A 76 1.86 -1.23 0.86
N LEU A 77 1.39 -2.39 0.44
CA LEU A 77 2.12 -3.34 -0.40
C LEU A 77 1.89 -3.06 -1.88
N CYS A 78 2.95 -3.10 -2.67
CA CYS A 78 2.94 -2.95 -4.12
C CYS A 78 3.11 -4.32 -4.77
N GLN A 79 2.00 -4.92 -5.22
CA GLN A 79 2.04 -6.18 -5.95
C GLN A 79 2.54 -5.97 -7.37
N ARG A 80 3.45 -6.82 -7.83
CA ARG A 80 4.00 -6.78 -9.20
C ARG A 80 3.52 -7.93 -10.06
N ASN A 81 3.18 -7.60 -11.31
CA ASN A 81 3.08 -8.54 -12.41
C ASN A 81 4.34 -8.49 -13.30
N LYS A 82 4.33 -9.19 -14.44
CA LYS A 82 5.45 -9.20 -15.41
C LYS A 82 5.77 -7.81 -15.98
N SER A 83 4.81 -6.89 -15.97
CA SER A 83 4.91 -5.54 -16.55
C SER A 83 5.21 -4.45 -15.53
N GLY A 84 5.26 -4.77 -14.23
CA GLY A 84 5.54 -3.80 -13.17
C GLY A 84 4.53 -3.86 -12.02
N ILE A 85 4.40 -2.77 -11.28
CA ILE A 85 3.42 -2.66 -10.18
C ILE A 85 2.02 -2.64 -10.78
N CYS A 86 1.14 -3.53 -10.31
CA CYS A 86 -0.22 -3.67 -10.83
C CYS A 86 -1.29 -3.28 -9.81
N ARG A 87 -1.06 -3.54 -8.52
CA ARG A 87 -2.06 -3.33 -7.46
C ARG A 87 -1.41 -2.90 -6.15
N LEU A 88 -2.13 -2.09 -5.38
CA LEU A 88 -1.75 -1.69 -4.03
C LEU A 88 -2.71 -2.28 -3.00
N PHE A 89 -2.13 -2.82 -1.92
CA PHE A 89 -2.86 -3.43 -0.81
C PHE A 89 -2.52 -2.72 0.51
N ILE A 90 -3.52 -2.49 1.35
CA ILE A 90 -3.33 -1.93 2.69
C ILE A 90 -3.41 -3.08 3.67
N VAL A 91 -2.37 -3.29 4.48
CA VAL A 91 -2.25 -4.52 5.30
C VAL A 91 -2.36 -4.29 6.81
N ASP A 92 -2.47 -3.04 7.25
CA ASP A 92 -2.46 -2.68 8.67
C ASP A 92 -3.09 -1.28 8.87
N ASN A 93 -3.58 -1.00 10.08
CA ASN A 93 -4.37 0.19 10.47
C ASN A 93 -5.71 0.35 9.74
N ILE A 94 -6.38 -0.76 9.44
CA ILE A 94 -7.75 -0.77 8.92
C ILE A 94 -8.69 -0.85 10.12
N GLY A 95 -9.33 0.25 10.48
CA GLY A 95 -10.26 0.29 11.61
C GLY A 95 -10.05 1.47 12.54
N ASN A 96 -10.27 2.69 12.05
CA ASN A 96 -10.62 3.81 12.92
C ASN A 96 -11.43 4.86 12.13
N THR A 97 -12.39 5.50 12.77
CA THR A 97 -13.51 6.28 12.20
C THR A 97 -13.16 7.63 11.54
N ASP A 98 -11.89 7.91 11.26
CA ASP A 98 -11.46 9.26 10.86
C ASP A 98 -10.92 9.37 9.43
N TYR A 99 -11.00 10.61 8.95
CA TYR A 99 -10.76 11.12 7.60
C TYR A 99 -9.45 10.62 6.96
N ILE A 100 -9.48 10.32 5.65
CA ILE A 100 -8.34 9.79 4.88
C ILE A 100 -7.44 10.94 4.35
N PRO A 101 -6.17 11.11 4.78
CA PRO A 101 -5.30 12.16 4.28
C PRO A 101 -4.43 11.68 3.10
N ILE A 102 -5.03 11.12 2.04
CA ILE A 102 -4.27 10.71 0.81
C ILE A 102 -3.50 11.88 0.20
N CYS A 103 -3.96 13.11 0.40
CA CYS A 103 -3.26 14.32 -0.03
C CYS A 103 -1.83 14.43 0.55
N ASP A 104 -1.57 13.87 1.73
CA ASP A 104 -0.24 13.88 2.31
C ASP A 104 0.73 12.91 1.62
N TYR A 105 0.22 11.92 0.88
CA TYR A 105 1.01 11.01 0.05
C TYR A 105 1.37 11.58 -1.30
N VAL A 106 0.42 12.26 -1.95
CA VAL A 106 0.74 13.09 -3.13
C VAL A 106 1.78 14.14 -2.72
N ARG A 107 1.68 14.71 -1.50
CA ARG A 107 2.73 15.59 -0.94
C ARG A 107 4.03 14.86 -0.63
N CYS A 108 4.04 13.63 -0.15
CA CYS A 108 5.28 12.87 0.07
C CYS A 108 6.02 12.64 -1.26
N LEU A 109 5.30 12.19 -2.29
CA LEU A 109 5.83 12.06 -3.66
C LEU A 109 6.27 13.40 -4.24
N ALA A 110 5.49 14.48 -4.01
CA ALA A 110 5.84 15.81 -4.47
C ALA A 110 7.03 16.41 -3.70
N LYS A 111 7.13 16.20 -2.38
CA LYS A 111 8.27 16.63 -1.56
C LYS A 111 9.56 15.98 -2.01
N ASN A 112 9.54 14.67 -2.28
CA ASN A 112 10.72 13.97 -2.80
C ASN A 112 11.12 14.50 -4.19
N LYS A 113 10.16 14.89 -5.02
CA LYS A 113 10.43 15.53 -6.32
C LYS A 113 10.94 16.98 -6.19
N ILE A 114 10.48 17.74 -5.19
CA ILE A 114 10.88 19.14 -4.95
C ILE A 114 12.25 19.21 -4.26
N LEU A 115 12.57 18.28 -3.36
CA LEU A 115 13.89 18.14 -2.73
C LEU A 115 14.99 17.66 -3.69
N GLN A 116 14.62 17.25 -4.91
CA GLN A 116 15.52 16.85 -6.01
C GLN A 116 15.77 17.99 -7.02
N ARG A 117 15.44 19.25 -6.68
CA ARG A 117 15.90 20.46 -7.37
C ARG A 117 16.88 21.21 -6.49
#